data_AF-A0A0C9SSE5-F1
#
_entry.id   AF-A0A0C9SSE5-F1
#
_cell.length_a   1.000
_cell.length_b   1.000
_cell.length_c   1.000
_cell.angle_alpha   90.00
_cell.angle_beta   90.00
_cell.angle_gamma   90.00
#
_symmetry.space_group_name_H-M   'P 1'
#
loop_
_entity.id
_entity.type
_entity.pdbx_description
1 polymer ?
#
loop_
_entity_poly.entity_id
_entity_poly.type
_entity_poly.pdbx_seq_one_letter_code
_entity_poly.pdbx_strand_id
1 'polypeptide(L)' 'IVDYSIGIPGSLHDSNAFQHTLCARSPESFFGNDEWLWADSAYASHKWCVVPFK' A
#
# COMPACT_ATOMS: atom_id res chain seq x y z
N ILE A 1 -13.82 -24.42 -20.04
CA ILE A 1 -14.10 -22.98 -19.86
C ILE A 1 -13.89 -22.69 -18.38
N VAL A 2 -12.93 -21.83 -18.03
CA VAL A 2 -12.75 -21.39 -16.65
C VAL A 2 -13.60 -20.16 -16.47
N ASP A 3 -14.62 -20.27 -15.62
CA ASP A 3 -15.44 -19.13 -15.21
C ASP A 3 -14.81 -18.55 -13.94
N TYR A 4 -14.41 -17.28 -13.99
CA TYR A 4 -13.87 -16.58 -12.83
C TYR A 4 -14.50 -15.20 -12.75
N SER A 5 -14.85 -14.82 -11.53
CA SER A 5 -15.38 -13.51 -11.18
C SER A 5 -14.28 -12.70 -10.49
N ILE A 6 -13.97 -11.52 -11.01
CA ILE A 6 -13.05 -10.58 -10.37
C ILE A 6 -13.86 -9.71 -9.43
N GLY A 7 -13.96 -10.12 -8.17
CA GLY A 7 -14.35 -9.19 -7.10
C GLY A 7 -13.27 -8.13 -6.90
N ILE A 8 -13.59 -7.05 -6.17
CA ILE A 8 -12.55 -6.09 -5.76
C ILE A 8 -11.46 -6.88 -5.02
N PRO A 9 -10.19 -6.83 -5.45
CA PRO A 9 -9.11 -7.56 -4.79
C PRO A 9 -9.03 -7.13 -3.33
N GLY A 10 -8.83 -8.09 -2.41
CA GLY A 10 -8.62 -7.78 -0.99
C GLY A 10 -7.50 -6.76 -0.78
N SER A 11 -6.47 -6.80 -1.62
CA SER A 11 -5.37 -5.82 -1.60
C SER A 11 -5.80 -4.38 -1.93
N LEU A 12 -6.86 -4.18 -2.72
CA LEU A 12 -7.43 -2.83 -2.93
C LEU A 12 -8.11 -2.33 -1.65
N HIS A 13 -8.80 -3.22 -0.95
CA HIS A 13 -9.40 -2.91 0.35
C HIS A 13 -8.32 -2.59 1.39
N ASP A 14 -7.23 -3.36 1.43
CA ASP A 14 -6.12 -3.16 2.36
C ASP A 14 -5.37 -1.85 2.07
N SER A 15 -5.12 -1.56 0.79
CA SER A 15 -4.55 -0.29 0.34
C SER A 15 -5.43 0.89 0.76
N ASN A 16 -6.75 0.79 0.56
CA ASN A 16 -7.69 1.82 0.98
C ASN A 16 -7.70 2.00 2.51
N ALA A 17 -7.79 0.91 3.28
CA ALA A 17 -7.78 0.97 4.73
C ALA A 17 -6.47 1.58 5.27
N PHE A 18 -5.34 1.24 4.65
CA PHE A 18 -4.03 1.77 5.02
C PHE A 18 -3.94 3.30 4.88
N GLN A 19 -4.55 3.89 3.84
CA GLN A 19 -4.58 5.35 3.63
C GLN A 19 -5.25 6.12 4.79
N HIS A 20 -6.04 5.43 5.62
CA HIS A 20 -6.69 6.03 6.78
C HIS A 20 -5.88 5.90 8.09
N THR A 21 -4.75 5.21 8.08
CA THR A 21 -3.87 5.04 9.24
C THR A 21 -2.99 6.27 9.49
N LEU A 22 -2.49 6.43 10.72
CA LEU A 22 -1.52 7.48 11.06
C LEU A 22 -0.21 7.32 10.28
N CYS A 23 0.20 6.07 10.00
CA CYS A 23 1.37 5.78 9.20
C CYS A 23 1.29 6.41 7.80
N ALA A 24 0.11 6.32 7.15
CA ALA A 24 -0.09 6.92 5.84
C ALA A 24 -0.34 8.43 5.86
N ARG A 25 -0.95 8.96 6.94
CA ARG A 25 -1.32 10.37 7.06
C ARG A 25 -0.20 11.27 7.61
N SER A 26 0.69 10.70 8.41
CA SER A 26 1.82 11.39 9.05
C SER A 26 3.09 10.53 9.01
N PRO A 27 3.55 10.13 7.81
CA PRO A 27 4.68 9.22 7.65
C PRO A 27 5.98 9.73 8.27
N GLU A 28 6.17 11.05 8.37
CA GLU A 28 7.31 11.69 9.04
C GLU A 28 7.38 11.40 10.56
N SER A 29 6.26 10.97 11.15
CA SER A 29 6.24 10.52 12.56
C SER A 29 6.74 9.09 12.72
N PHE A 30 6.90 8.33 11.63
CA PHE A 30 7.24 6.90 11.64
C PHE A 30 8.53 6.58 10.88
N PHE A 31 8.91 7.39 9.90
CA PHE A 31 10.07 7.14 9.03
C PHE A 31 11.02 8.34 9.04
N GLY A 32 12.31 8.07 9.27
CA GLY A 32 13.40 9.00 9.00
C GLY A 32 13.69 9.18 7.51
N ASN A 33 14.70 10.01 7.20
CA ASN A 33 15.03 10.39 5.81
C ASN A 33 15.37 9.22 4.88
N ASP A 34 15.90 8.11 5.42
CA ASP A 34 16.34 6.92 4.68
C ASP A 34 15.59 5.66 5.11
N GLU A 35 14.39 5.81 5.69
CA GLU A 35 13.54 4.70 6.11
C GLU A 35 12.26 4.66 5.29
N TRP A 36 11.80 3.45 4.97
CA TRP A 36 10.55 3.25 4.23
C TRP A 36 9.93 1.88 4.53
N LEU A 37 8.63 1.80 4.30
CA LEU A 37 7.88 0.56 4.26
C LEU A 37 7.98 -0.07 2.87
N TRP A 38 8.11 -1.39 2.80
CA TRP A 38 7.80 -2.14 1.58
C TRP A 38 6.32 -2.55 1.58
N ALA A 39 5.62 -2.18 0.51
CA ALA A 39 4.21 -2.50 0.33
C ALA A 39 4.01 -3.35 -0.94
N ASP A 40 2.88 -4.06 -0.98
CA ASP A 40 2.49 -4.82 -2.17
C ASP A 40 2.08 -3.91 -3.33
N SER A 41 1.90 -4.51 -4.51
CA SER A 41 1.66 -3.79 -5.77
C SER A 41 0.34 -3.02 -5.84
N ALA A 42 -0.62 -3.28 -4.95
CA ALA A 42 -1.88 -2.55 -4.87
C ALA A 42 -1.76 -1.21 -4.13
N TYR A 43 -0.63 -0.94 -3.50
CA TYR A 43 -0.38 0.29 -2.77
C TYR A 43 0.20 1.37 -3.69
N ALA A 44 -0.08 2.64 -3.36
CA ALA A 44 0.57 3.75 -4.03
C ALA A 44 2.04 3.85 -3.59
N SER A 45 2.94 4.06 -4.55
CA SER A 45 4.35 4.24 -4.24
C SER A 45 4.64 5.69 -3.83
N HIS A 46 5.30 5.83 -2.68
CA HIS A 46 5.77 7.08 -2.09
C HIS A 46 7.23 6.93 -1.63
N LYS A 47 7.87 8.02 -1.22
CA LYS A 47 9.25 7.97 -0.68
C LYS A 47 9.37 7.07 0.56
N TRP A 48 8.33 7.07 1.40
CA TRP A 48 8.24 6.30 2.63
C TRP A 48 7.47 4.97 2.47
N CYS A 49 6.95 4.69 1.28
CA CYS A 49 6.21 3.47 0.94
C CYS A 49 6.61 2.98 -0.46
N VAL A 50 7.60 2.10 -0.51
CA VAL A 50 8.18 1.62 -1.76
C VAL A 50 7.48 0.33 -2.18
N VAL A 51 7.05 0.31 -3.43
CA VAL A 51 6.45 -0.87 -4.07
C VAL A 51 7.49 -1.43 -5.03
N PRO A 52 8.28 -2.45 -4.62
CA PRO A 52 9.43 -2.91 -5.38
C PRO A 52 9.06 -3.63 -6.68
N PHE A 53 7.83 -4.18 -6.75
CA PHE A 53 7.33 -4.92 -7.90
C PHE A 53 5.94 -4.41 -8.27
N LYS A 54 5.76 -4.03 -9.54
CA LYS A 54 4.48 -3.64 -10.13
C LYS A 54 4.16 -4.53 -11.32
#